data_AF-A2FKP5-F1
#
_entry.id   AF-A2FKP5-F1
#
_cell.length_a   1.000
_cell.length_b   1.000
_cell.length_c   1.000
_cell.angle_alpha   90.00
_cell.angle_beta   90.00
_cell.angle_gamma   90.00
#
_symmetry.space_group_name_H-M   'P 1'
#
loop_
_entity.id
_entity.type
_entity.pdbx_description
1 polymer ?
#
loop_
_entity_poly.entity_id
_entity_poly.type
_entity_poly.pdbx_seq_one_letter_code
_entity_poly.pdbx_strand_id
1 'polypeptide(L)'
;MKKVDKEYVDSELNKKANLVYVDEKDNEIKEKVEWYHEWTSETFKVKADTGWVSGCLDLKADKTYVDEKDNEIKEKVEWYHEWTSETFKVKADTGWVSGCLDLKADKTYVDENYAKKSEVNDVITSMKNEILQTLYPVGSIYTSMNSTNPATVLGFGTWKQIVDKFLYCARYSKQTGGSKKIKEANLPPHTHTGTTNFSGDHSHSLRDHPLYNSEYEAGNDVLSPSYNNAAKKIFRPTEPGGNHVHTFTTNPTGLGKDYMPPFVTVFAWYRMN
;
A
#
# COMPACT_ATOMS: atom_id res chain seq x y z
N MET A 1 -82.88 118.37 -25.40
CA MET A 1 -84.28 118.14 -25.82
C MET A 1 -84.36 118.26 -27.36
N LYS A 2 -83.84 117.25 -28.09
CA LYS A 2 -84.40 116.91 -29.42
C LYS A 2 -85.83 116.50 -29.11
N LYS A 3 -86.81 117.27 -29.56
CA LYS A 3 -88.22 116.94 -29.37
C LYS A 3 -88.43 115.64 -30.13
N VAL A 4 -88.45 114.52 -29.40
CA VAL A 4 -88.92 113.24 -29.93
C VAL A 4 -90.35 113.50 -30.33
N ASP A 5 -90.65 113.27 -31.60
CA ASP A 5 -91.97 113.54 -32.14
C ASP A 5 -93.01 112.87 -31.26
N LYS A 6 -93.99 113.66 -30.85
CA LYS A 6 -95.06 113.25 -29.94
C LYS A 6 -95.79 112.01 -30.48
N GLU A 7 -95.83 111.86 -31.81
CA GLU A 7 -96.34 110.67 -32.50
C GLU A 7 -95.53 109.39 -32.25
N TYR A 8 -94.21 109.46 -32.16
CA TYR A 8 -93.38 108.25 -32.00
C TYR A 8 -93.48 107.66 -30.59
N VAL A 9 -93.43 108.52 -29.56
CA VAL A 9 -93.60 108.08 -28.16
C VAL A 9 -95.02 107.57 -27.94
N ASP A 10 -96.05 108.26 -28.45
CA ASP A 10 -97.43 107.77 -28.35
C ASP A 10 -97.64 106.46 -29.14
N SER A 11 -96.89 106.22 -30.23
CA SER A 11 -96.96 104.96 -30.99
C SER A 11 -96.35 103.76 -30.24
N GLU A 12 -95.23 103.94 -29.54
CA GLU A 12 -94.58 102.87 -28.76
C GLU A 12 -95.29 102.64 -27.42
N LEU A 13 -95.84 103.69 -26.79
CA LEU A 13 -96.68 103.53 -25.60
C LEU A 13 -97.99 102.82 -25.93
N ASN A 14 -98.62 103.14 -27.07
CA ASN A 14 -99.80 102.41 -27.54
C ASN A 14 -99.48 100.96 -27.89
N LYS A 15 -98.31 100.63 -28.46
CA LYS A 15 -97.92 99.22 -28.68
C LYS A 15 -97.75 98.46 -27.37
N LYS A 16 -97.16 99.05 -26.34
CA LYS A 16 -97.00 98.40 -25.02
C LYS A 16 -98.30 98.33 -24.20
N ALA A 17 -99.26 99.23 -24.44
CA ALA A 17 -100.59 99.23 -23.82
C ALA A 17 -101.64 98.43 -24.62
N ASN A 18 -101.30 98.01 -25.84
CA ASN A 18 -102.16 97.20 -26.69
C ASN A 18 -101.97 95.72 -26.34
N LEU A 19 -103.00 95.14 -25.69
CA LEU A 19 -103.08 93.73 -25.30
C LEU A 19 -102.61 92.77 -26.41
N VAL A 20 -102.94 93.08 -27.67
CA VAL A 20 -102.58 92.25 -28.83
C VAL A 20 -101.06 92.11 -29.02
N TYR A 21 -100.28 93.17 -28.81
CA TYR A 21 -98.82 93.13 -29.00
C TYR A 21 -98.10 92.42 -27.84
N VAL A 22 -98.64 92.53 -26.63
CA VAL A 22 -98.12 91.83 -25.45
C VAL A 22 -98.40 90.32 -25.56
N ASP A 23 -99.61 89.93 -25.96
CA ASP A 23 -99.99 88.53 -26.18
C ASP A 23 -99.15 87.87 -27.29
N GLU A 24 -98.81 88.60 -28.35
CA GLU A 24 -97.97 88.10 -29.46
C GLU A 24 -96.54 87.81 -28.99
N LYS A 25 -95.96 88.64 -28.12
CA LYS A 25 -94.62 88.43 -27.54
C LYS A 25 -94.60 87.34 -26.47
N ASP A 26 -95.66 87.21 -25.68
CA ASP A 26 -95.81 86.11 -24.71
C ASP A 26 -95.94 84.75 -25.40
N ASN A 27 -96.64 84.70 -26.54
CA ASN A 27 -96.73 83.48 -27.36
C ASN A 27 -95.38 83.10 -27.99
N GLU A 28 -94.60 84.07 -28.51
CA GLU A 28 -93.23 83.81 -29.00
C GLU A 28 -92.30 83.23 -27.90
N ILE A 29 -92.45 83.70 -26.66
CA ILE A 29 -91.65 83.21 -25.53
C ILE A 29 -92.11 81.80 -25.14
N LYS A 30 -93.42 81.53 -25.11
CA LYS A 30 -93.96 80.19 -24.83
C LYS A 30 -93.47 79.15 -25.85
N GLU A 31 -93.54 79.44 -27.14
CA GLU A 31 -93.07 78.51 -28.18
C GLU A 31 -91.58 78.17 -28.01
N LYS A 32 -90.73 79.16 -27.70
CA LYS A 32 -89.30 78.90 -27.45
C LYS A 32 -89.06 78.05 -26.21
N VAL A 33 -89.80 78.30 -25.13
CA VAL A 33 -89.70 77.51 -23.89
C VAL A 33 -90.16 76.08 -24.13
N GLU A 34 -91.24 75.87 -24.86
CA GLU A 34 -91.73 74.54 -25.24
C GLU A 34 -90.70 73.80 -26.11
N TRP A 35 -90.12 74.47 -27.12
CA TRP A 35 -89.09 73.88 -27.96
C TRP A 35 -87.85 73.44 -27.17
N TYR A 36 -87.35 74.27 -26.25
CA TYR A 36 -86.22 73.89 -25.41
C TYR A 36 -86.57 72.76 -24.43
N HIS A 37 -87.79 72.74 -23.90
CA HIS A 37 -88.25 71.68 -23.01
C HIS A 37 -88.39 70.34 -23.74
N GLU A 38 -88.93 70.35 -24.95
CA GLU A 38 -89.04 69.16 -25.81
C GLU A 38 -87.66 68.63 -26.20
N TRP A 39 -86.77 69.49 -26.70
CA TRP A 39 -85.41 69.10 -27.09
C TRP A 39 -84.62 68.53 -25.92
N THR A 40 -84.68 69.15 -24.74
CA THR A 40 -83.97 68.63 -23.55
C THR A 40 -84.55 67.30 -23.07
N SER A 41 -85.88 67.14 -23.09
CA SER A 41 -86.55 65.90 -22.68
C SER A 41 -86.25 64.73 -23.63
N GLU A 42 -86.23 64.96 -24.95
CA GLU A 42 -85.84 63.95 -25.93
C GLU A 42 -84.36 63.55 -25.78
N THR A 43 -83.47 64.53 -25.61
CA THR A 43 -82.03 64.26 -25.48
C THR A 43 -81.71 63.47 -24.20
N PHE A 44 -82.41 63.76 -23.10
CA PHE A 44 -82.28 63.00 -21.85
C PHE A 44 -82.92 61.61 -21.93
N LYS A 45 -84.03 61.43 -22.65
CA LYS A 45 -84.60 60.09 -22.90
C LYS A 45 -83.63 59.18 -23.64
N VAL A 46 -82.93 59.68 -24.66
CA VAL A 46 -81.95 58.89 -25.42
C VAL A 46 -80.73 58.52 -24.57
N LYS A 47 -80.25 59.43 -23.69
CA LYS A 47 -79.09 59.16 -22.82
C LYS A 47 -79.42 58.36 -21.56
N ALA A 48 -80.66 58.44 -21.08
CA ALA A 48 -81.16 57.68 -19.94
C ALA A 48 -81.92 56.41 -20.36
N ASP A 49 -81.89 56.04 -21.65
CA ASP A 49 -82.46 54.80 -22.14
C ASP A 49 -81.68 53.63 -21.53
N THR A 50 -82.26 53.06 -20.48
CA THR A 50 -81.71 51.93 -19.74
C THR A 50 -81.53 50.71 -20.62
N GLY A 51 -82.25 50.62 -21.75
CA GLY A 51 -82.11 49.56 -22.75
C GLY A 51 -80.83 49.67 -23.59
N TRP A 52 -80.40 50.89 -23.95
CA TRP A 52 -79.15 51.07 -24.69
C TRP A 52 -77.93 50.81 -23.79
N VAL A 53 -78.01 51.30 -22.54
CA VAL A 53 -76.96 51.08 -21.54
C VAL A 53 -76.84 49.60 -21.16
N SER A 54 -77.95 48.87 -21.00
CA SER A 54 -77.93 47.42 -20.74
C SER A 54 -77.39 46.63 -21.94
N GLY A 55 -77.79 46.98 -23.17
CA GLY A 55 -77.27 46.33 -24.38
C GLY A 55 -75.76 46.52 -24.59
N CYS A 56 -75.22 47.70 -24.27
CA CYS A 56 -73.77 47.93 -24.29
C CYS A 56 -73.01 47.19 -23.16
N LEU A 57 -73.68 46.90 -22.03
CA LEU A 57 -73.11 46.12 -20.92
C LEU A 57 -73.11 44.62 -21.23
N ASP A 58 -74.16 44.10 -21.87
CA ASP A 58 -74.24 42.70 -22.31
C ASP A 58 -73.19 42.39 -23.40
N LEU A 59 -72.82 43.39 -24.22
CA LEU A 59 -71.74 43.28 -25.20
C LEU A 59 -70.31 43.29 -24.60
N LYS A 60 -70.14 43.58 -23.30
CA LYS A 60 -68.80 43.68 -22.67
C LYS A 60 -68.21 42.37 -22.15
N ALA A 61 -68.99 41.30 -22.06
CA ALA A 61 -68.51 39.92 -21.99
C ALA A 61 -69.76 39.03 -22.02
N ASP A 62 -69.85 38.10 -22.96
CA ASP A 62 -70.85 37.04 -22.90
C ASP A 62 -70.58 36.22 -21.62
N LYS A 63 -71.34 36.50 -20.57
CA LYS A 63 -71.19 35.88 -19.24
C LYS A 63 -71.26 34.35 -19.34
N THR A 64 -72.09 33.87 -20.27
CA THR A 64 -72.23 32.44 -20.61
C THR A 64 -70.93 31.87 -21.16
N TYR A 65 -70.25 32.58 -22.07
CA TYR A 65 -68.95 32.17 -22.62
C TYR A 65 -67.85 32.15 -21.55
N VAL A 66 -67.85 33.14 -20.65
CA VAL A 66 -66.87 33.21 -19.55
C VAL A 66 -67.10 32.06 -18.57
N ASP A 67 -68.34 31.78 -18.19
CA ASP A 67 -68.69 30.68 -17.28
C ASP A 67 -68.39 29.30 -17.91
N GLU A 68 -68.64 29.13 -19.21
CA GLU A 68 -68.30 27.91 -19.97
C GLU A 68 -66.78 27.69 -20.00
N LYS A 69 -65.99 28.74 -20.26
CA LYS A 69 -64.52 28.66 -20.26
C LYS A 69 -63.96 28.39 -18.86
N ASP A 70 -64.57 28.95 -17.82
CA ASP A 70 -64.17 28.71 -16.44
C ASP A 70 -64.43 27.24 -16.03
N ASN A 71 -65.54 26.66 -16.50
CA ASN A 71 -65.84 25.24 -16.28
C ASN A 71 -64.90 24.31 -17.07
N GLU A 72 -64.58 24.59 -18.34
CA GLU A 72 -63.57 23.83 -19.09
C GLU A 72 -62.18 23.85 -18.41
N ILE A 73 -61.81 24.97 -17.81
CA ILE A 73 -60.53 25.10 -17.08
C ILE A 73 -60.55 24.25 -15.80
N LYS A 74 -61.65 24.28 -15.04
CA LYS A 74 -61.81 23.45 -13.83
C LYS A 74 -61.69 21.97 -14.14
N GLU A 75 -62.40 21.49 -15.16
CA GLU A 75 -62.34 20.07 -15.57
C GLU A 75 -60.92 19.65 -15.97
N LYS A 76 -60.20 20.49 -16.73
CA LYS A 76 -58.81 20.21 -17.09
C LYS A 76 -57.89 20.17 -15.87
N VAL A 77 -58.05 21.11 -14.94
CA VAL A 77 -57.24 21.16 -13.71
C VAL A 77 -57.49 19.92 -12.84
N GLU A 78 -58.74 19.50 -12.68
CA GLU A 78 -59.10 18.29 -11.95
C GLU A 78 -58.52 17.04 -12.61
N TRP A 79 -58.65 16.93 -13.93
CA TRP A 79 -58.07 15.81 -14.69
C TRP A 79 -56.55 15.73 -14.54
N TYR A 80 -55.84 16.86 -14.64
CA TYR A 80 -54.39 16.90 -14.42
C TYR A 80 -54.02 16.55 -12.97
N HIS A 81 -54.79 17.03 -11.99
CA HIS A 81 -54.55 16.71 -10.57
C HIS A 81 -54.74 15.22 -10.27
N GLU A 82 -55.80 14.61 -10.81
CA GLU A 82 -56.06 13.18 -10.68
C GLU A 82 -54.97 12.35 -11.38
N TRP A 83 -54.68 12.66 -12.64
CA TRP A 83 -53.66 11.97 -13.43
C TRP A 83 -52.27 12.04 -12.78
N THR A 84 -51.88 13.23 -12.29
CA THR A 84 -50.60 13.40 -11.57
C THR A 84 -50.60 12.62 -10.26
N SER A 85 -51.68 12.65 -9.48
CA SER A 85 -51.79 11.91 -8.23
C SER A 85 -51.68 10.40 -8.43
N GLU A 86 -52.33 9.85 -9.46
CA GLU A 86 -52.25 8.42 -9.80
C GLU A 86 -50.85 8.02 -10.28
N THR A 87 -50.24 8.81 -11.16
CA THR A 87 -48.87 8.52 -11.63
C THR A 87 -47.83 8.63 -10.51
N PHE A 88 -47.98 9.57 -9.58
CA PHE A 88 -47.10 9.67 -8.42
C PHE A 88 -47.32 8.52 -7.43
N LYS A 89 -48.55 8.02 -7.23
CA LYS A 89 -48.81 6.82 -6.40
C LYS A 89 -48.09 5.59 -6.94
N VAL A 90 -48.11 5.37 -8.24
CA VAL A 90 -47.42 4.23 -8.88
C VAL A 90 -45.90 4.36 -8.77
N LYS A 91 -45.34 5.57 -8.94
CA LYS A 91 -43.89 5.80 -8.81
C LYS A 91 -43.39 5.84 -7.38
N ALA A 92 -44.26 6.21 -6.43
CA ALA A 92 -43.98 6.20 -4.99
C ALA A 92 -44.40 4.89 -4.32
N ASP A 93 -44.78 3.86 -5.09
CA ASP A 93 -45.05 2.53 -4.56
C ASP A 93 -43.74 1.93 -4.04
N THR A 94 -43.52 2.17 -2.75
CA THR A 94 -42.39 1.65 -1.99
C THR A 94 -42.35 0.14 -1.99
N GLY A 95 -43.48 -0.54 -2.28
CA GLY A 95 -43.59 -2.00 -2.36
C GLY A 95 -42.92 -2.60 -3.60
N TRP A 96 -43.05 -1.94 -4.77
CA TRP A 96 -42.34 -2.38 -5.99
C TRP A 96 -40.83 -2.12 -5.86
N VAL A 97 -40.47 -0.94 -5.35
CA VAL A 97 -39.06 -0.57 -5.12
C VAL A 97 -38.42 -1.49 -4.06
N SER A 98 -39.13 -1.82 -2.97
CA SER A 98 -38.66 -2.77 -1.97
C SER A 98 -38.54 -4.18 -2.54
N GLY A 99 -39.52 -4.66 -3.32
CA GLY A 99 -39.46 -5.97 -3.95
C GLY A 99 -38.30 -6.10 -4.95
N CYS A 100 -37.98 -5.05 -5.71
CA CYS A 100 -36.80 -5.02 -6.58
C CYS A 100 -35.47 -4.95 -5.79
N LEU A 101 -35.47 -4.35 -4.60
CA LEU A 101 -34.33 -4.35 -3.68
C LEU A 101 -34.12 -5.72 -3.03
N ASP A 102 -35.19 -6.41 -2.66
CA ASP A 102 -35.15 -7.77 -2.11
C ASP A 102 -34.63 -8.80 -3.13
N LEU A 103 -34.82 -8.53 -4.44
CA LEU A 103 -34.26 -9.33 -5.54
C LEU A 103 -32.77 -9.07 -5.80
N LYS A 104 -32.18 -7.96 -5.28
CA LYS A 104 -30.73 -7.75 -5.29
C LYS A 104 -30.12 -8.47 -4.10
N ALA A 105 -29.63 -9.70 -4.33
CA ALA A 105 -28.84 -10.53 -3.41
C ALA A 105 -29.05 -10.21 -1.92
N ASP A 106 -29.94 -10.97 -1.27
CA ASP A 106 -30.15 -10.91 0.18
C ASP A 106 -28.80 -10.73 0.90
N LYS A 107 -28.66 -9.61 1.61
CA LYS A 107 -27.45 -9.26 2.38
C LYS A 107 -27.03 -10.43 3.27
N THR A 108 -28.01 -11.17 3.80
CA THR A 108 -27.84 -12.38 4.60
C THR A 108 -27.15 -13.49 3.81
N TYR A 109 -27.57 -13.77 2.57
CA TYR A 109 -26.93 -14.77 1.71
C TYR A 109 -25.47 -14.41 1.42
N VAL A 110 -25.19 -13.14 1.14
CA VAL A 110 -23.81 -12.67 0.88
C VAL A 110 -22.94 -12.83 2.13
N ASP A 111 -23.42 -12.37 3.28
CA ASP A 111 -22.70 -12.46 4.56
C ASP A 111 -22.45 -13.93 4.97
N GLU A 112 -23.43 -14.82 4.81
CA GLU A 112 -23.28 -16.26 5.05
C GLU A 112 -22.22 -16.90 4.13
N ASN A 113 -22.18 -16.52 2.85
CA ASN A 113 -21.18 -17.05 1.92
C ASN A 113 -19.77 -16.54 2.26
N TYR A 114 -19.63 -15.29 2.71
CA TYR A 114 -18.36 -14.77 3.20
C TYR A 114 -17.89 -15.49 4.47
N ALA A 115 -18.80 -15.76 5.41
CA ALA A 115 -18.50 -16.52 6.62
C ALA A 115 -18.02 -17.95 6.27
N LYS A 116 -18.76 -18.67 5.41
CA LYS A 116 -18.36 -20.00 4.93
C LYS A 116 -16.99 -19.99 4.25
N LYS A 117 -16.68 -18.97 3.46
CA LYS A 117 -15.36 -18.81 2.82
C LYS A 117 -14.24 -18.61 3.86
N SER A 118 -14.50 -17.84 4.92
CA SER A 118 -13.55 -17.66 6.02
C SER A 118 -13.28 -18.99 6.73
N GLU A 119 -14.34 -19.72 7.10
CA GLU A 119 -14.22 -21.02 7.76
C GLU A 119 -13.40 -22.01 6.93
N VAL A 120 -13.64 -22.08 5.61
CA VAL A 120 -12.86 -22.94 4.71
C VAL A 120 -11.38 -22.54 4.68
N ASN A 121 -11.07 -21.24 4.65
CA ASN A 121 -9.68 -20.77 4.69
C ASN A 121 -8.98 -21.12 6.01
N ASP A 122 -9.69 -21.01 7.13
CA ASP A 122 -9.18 -21.37 8.44
C ASP A 122 -8.90 -22.88 8.53
N VAL A 123 -9.80 -23.71 8.01
CA VAL A 123 -9.61 -25.17 7.90
C VAL A 123 -8.40 -25.51 7.05
N ILE A 124 -8.26 -24.91 5.86
CA ILE A 124 -7.10 -25.14 4.98
C ILE A 124 -5.79 -24.75 5.68
N THR A 125 -5.79 -23.63 6.40
CA THR A 125 -4.62 -23.16 7.16
C THR A 125 -4.28 -24.12 8.30
N SER A 126 -5.28 -24.62 9.02
CA SER A 126 -5.09 -25.62 10.07
C SER A 126 -4.52 -26.93 9.50
N MET A 127 -5.12 -27.45 8.43
CA MET A 127 -4.66 -28.67 7.76
C MET A 127 -3.22 -28.54 7.26
N LYS A 128 -2.87 -27.40 6.64
CA LYS A 128 -1.49 -27.10 6.23
C LYS A 128 -0.53 -27.16 7.42
N ASN A 129 -0.89 -26.54 8.54
CA ASN A 129 -0.08 -26.55 9.76
C ASN A 129 0.07 -27.96 10.34
N GLU A 130 -0.99 -28.76 10.40
CA GLU A 130 -0.95 -30.14 10.90
C GLU A 130 -0.05 -31.03 10.04
N ILE A 131 -0.19 -30.96 8.71
CA ILE A 131 0.64 -31.70 7.76
C ILE A 131 2.11 -31.30 7.92
N LEU A 132 2.39 -30.00 7.98
CA LEU A 132 3.75 -29.49 8.13
C LEU A 132 4.37 -29.85 9.48
N GLN A 133 3.60 -29.85 10.57
CA GLN A 133 4.06 -30.32 11.87
C GLN A 133 4.37 -31.83 11.87
N THR A 134 3.62 -32.61 11.09
CA THR A 134 3.83 -34.05 10.91
C THR A 134 5.08 -34.35 10.07
N LEU A 135 5.31 -33.59 9.00
CA LEU A 135 6.49 -33.73 8.14
C LEU A 135 7.78 -33.25 8.82
N TYR A 136 7.68 -32.16 9.57
CA TYR A 136 8.81 -31.54 10.28
C TYR A 136 8.53 -31.41 11.76
N PRO A 137 8.47 -32.50 12.55
CA PRO A 137 8.36 -32.41 14.00
C PRO A 137 9.54 -31.65 14.63
N VAL A 138 9.42 -31.33 15.92
CA VAL A 138 10.51 -30.69 16.67
C VAL A 138 11.78 -31.57 16.60
N GLY A 139 12.90 -30.96 16.21
CA GLY A 139 14.16 -31.67 15.96
C GLY A 139 14.41 -32.07 14.51
N SER A 140 13.43 -31.96 13.60
CA SER A 140 13.64 -32.22 12.18
C SER A 140 14.68 -31.28 11.56
N ILE A 141 15.42 -31.80 10.59
CA ILE A 141 16.43 -31.06 9.85
C ILE A 141 15.85 -30.64 8.49
N TYR A 142 15.96 -29.37 8.16
CA TYR A 142 15.67 -28.81 6.86
C TYR A 142 16.98 -28.42 6.17
N THR A 143 17.15 -28.80 4.91
CA THR A 143 18.33 -28.48 4.10
C THR A 143 17.91 -27.78 2.80
N SER A 144 18.68 -26.78 2.39
CA SER A 144 18.42 -26.01 1.16
C SER A 144 19.67 -25.36 0.60
N MET A 145 19.68 -25.08 -0.69
CA MET A 145 20.70 -24.22 -1.34
C MET A 145 20.41 -22.73 -1.11
N ASN A 146 19.19 -22.37 -0.69
CA ASN A 146 18.80 -21.00 -0.37
C ASN A 146 19.07 -20.73 1.11
N SER A 147 19.61 -19.57 1.46
CA SER A 147 19.95 -19.16 2.83
C SER A 147 18.76 -18.69 3.68
N THR A 148 17.56 -18.63 3.10
CA THR A 148 16.35 -18.12 3.77
C THR A 148 15.94 -19.02 4.93
N ASN A 149 15.56 -18.41 6.06
CA ASN A 149 15.09 -19.15 7.24
C ASN A 149 13.84 -19.98 6.89
N PRO A 150 13.77 -21.28 7.27
CA PRO A 150 12.61 -22.12 6.97
C PRO A 150 11.30 -21.60 7.55
N ALA A 151 11.33 -20.82 8.63
CA ALA A 151 10.13 -20.15 9.17
C ALA A 151 9.46 -19.23 8.12
N THR A 152 10.27 -18.56 7.29
CA THR A 152 9.78 -17.66 6.23
C THR A 152 9.22 -18.44 5.04
N VAL A 153 9.86 -19.55 4.67
CA VAL A 153 9.47 -20.35 3.49
C VAL A 153 8.26 -21.23 3.79
N LEU A 154 8.26 -21.88 4.95
CA LEU A 154 7.21 -22.82 5.35
C LEU A 154 6.05 -22.11 6.08
N GLY A 155 6.30 -20.92 6.64
CA GLY A 155 5.31 -20.13 7.37
C GLY A 155 5.07 -20.59 8.81
N PHE A 156 5.94 -21.45 9.37
CA PHE A 156 5.77 -21.99 10.72
C PHE A 156 7.08 -22.44 11.38
N GLY A 157 7.02 -22.61 12.71
CA GLY A 157 8.07 -23.14 13.55
C GLY A 157 9.23 -22.16 13.79
N THR A 158 10.04 -22.44 14.81
CA THR A 158 11.29 -21.70 15.04
C THR A 158 12.46 -22.58 14.68
N TRP A 159 13.37 -22.06 13.85
CA TRP A 159 14.47 -22.83 13.27
C TRP A 159 15.82 -22.26 13.68
N LYS A 160 16.77 -23.14 14.02
CA LYS A 160 18.15 -22.76 14.32
C LYS A 160 19.09 -23.31 13.26
N GLN A 161 19.93 -22.44 12.71
CA GLN A 161 20.89 -22.81 11.68
C GLN A 161 22.02 -23.68 12.24
N ILE A 162 22.46 -24.64 11.42
CA ILE A 162 23.63 -25.48 11.64
C ILE A 162 24.74 -24.93 10.75
N VAL A 163 25.77 -24.34 11.37
CA VAL A 163 26.90 -23.71 10.68
C VAL A 163 28.18 -24.45 11.00
N ASP A 164 29.02 -24.65 9.98
CA ASP A 164 30.36 -25.24 10.08
C ASP A 164 30.41 -26.62 10.75
N LYS A 165 29.44 -27.49 10.44
CA LYS A 165 29.32 -28.83 11.02
C LYS A 165 28.90 -29.85 9.96
N PHE A 166 29.51 -31.03 10.02
CA PHE A 166 28.99 -32.22 9.35
C PHE A 166 27.92 -32.89 10.22
N LEU A 167 26.91 -33.46 9.58
CA LEU A 167 25.94 -34.30 10.28
C LEU A 167 26.57 -35.68 10.53
N TYR A 168 26.66 -36.05 11.80
CA TYR A 168 27.17 -37.34 12.24
C TYR A 168 26.08 -38.09 12.98
N CYS A 169 25.73 -39.29 12.51
CA CYS A 169 24.73 -40.14 13.14
C CYS A 169 25.29 -40.70 14.45
N ALA A 170 24.74 -40.22 15.57
CA ALA A 170 25.20 -40.56 16.92
C ALA A 170 24.04 -40.98 17.81
N ARG A 171 24.36 -41.61 18.95
CA ARG A 171 23.38 -42.01 19.98
C ARG A 171 22.72 -40.82 20.66
N TYR A 172 23.40 -39.68 20.75
CA TYR A 172 22.91 -38.45 21.36
C TYR A 172 22.96 -37.32 20.33
N SER A 173 21.86 -36.56 20.21
CA SER A 173 21.77 -35.45 19.26
C SER A 173 22.40 -34.16 19.83
N LYS A 174 22.68 -33.20 18.95
CA LYS A 174 23.17 -31.84 19.28
C LYS A 174 24.52 -31.77 20.02
N GLN A 175 25.25 -32.88 20.10
CA GLN A 175 26.66 -32.86 20.51
C GLN A 175 27.51 -32.30 19.37
N THR A 176 28.56 -31.55 19.74
CA THR A 176 29.47 -30.91 18.78
C THR A 176 30.90 -31.31 19.07
N GLY A 177 31.71 -31.45 18.03
CA GLY A 177 33.10 -31.84 18.14
C GLY A 177 33.78 -31.84 16.77
N GLY A 178 34.96 -32.43 16.69
CA GLY A 178 35.78 -32.45 15.48
C GLY A 178 36.76 -31.28 15.39
N SER A 179 37.58 -31.31 14.35
CA SER A 179 38.64 -30.33 14.09
C SER A 179 38.89 -30.28 12.59
N LYS A 180 39.11 -29.08 12.03
CA LYS A 180 39.60 -28.93 10.65
C LYS A 180 41.09 -29.29 10.54
N LYS A 181 41.80 -29.47 11.66
CA LYS A 181 43.22 -29.83 11.72
C LYS A 181 43.45 -31.20 12.34
N ILE A 182 44.43 -31.92 11.79
CA ILE A 182 44.97 -33.15 12.39
C ILE A 182 45.85 -32.77 13.59
N LYS A 183 45.56 -33.34 14.76
CA LYS A 183 46.36 -33.13 15.97
C LYS A 183 47.41 -34.24 16.11
N GLU A 184 48.42 -34.02 16.94
CA GLU A 184 49.46 -35.02 17.22
C GLU A 184 48.87 -36.36 17.68
N ALA A 185 47.84 -36.33 18.53
CA ALA A 185 47.13 -37.53 18.98
C ALA A 185 46.42 -38.32 17.85
N ASN A 186 46.23 -37.71 16.67
CA ASN A 186 45.66 -38.37 15.50
C ASN A 186 46.72 -38.96 14.56
N LEU A 187 48.01 -38.71 14.81
CA LEU A 187 49.09 -39.27 14.00
C LEU A 187 49.35 -40.72 14.43
N PRO A 188 49.49 -41.64 13.46
CA PRO A 188 50.00 -42.98 13.77
C PRO A 188 51.38 -42.91 14.43
N PRO A 189 51.75 -43.92 15.25
CA PRO A 189 53.11 -44.07 15.73
C PRO A 189 54.10 -44.03 14.56
N HIS A 190 55.13 -43.20 14.68
CA HIS A 190 56.18 -43.05 13.68
C HIS A 190 57.53 -42.82 14.36
N THR A 191 58.62 -43.05 13.63
CA THR A 191 59.99 -42.83 14.10
C THR A 191 60.70 -41.86 13.18
N HIS A 192 61.62 -41.09 13.75
CA HIS A 192 62.59 -40.31 12.98
C HIS A 192 63.91 -41.08 13.01
N THR A 193 64.46 -41.38 11.83
CA THR A 193 65.80 -41.93 11.70
C THR A 193 66.72 -40.86 11.14
N GLY A 194 67.95 -40.85 11.61
CA GLY A 194 69.00 -39.95 11.16
C GLY A 194 70.34 -40.57 11.49
N THR A 195 71.33 -40.32 10.65
CA THR A 195 72.72 -40.68 10.91
C THR A 195 73.48 -39.41 11.26
N THR A 196 74.29 -39.47 12.30
CA THR A 196 75.40 -38.54 12.48
C THR A 196 76.62 -39.16 11.81
N ASN A 197 77.56 -38.35 11.29
CA ASN A 197 78.81 -38.88 10.75
C ASN A 197 79.58 -39.67 11.83
N PHE A 198 80.55 -40.49 11.41
CA PHE A 198 81.42 -41.29 12.31
C PHE A 198 81.81 -40.47 13.54
N SER A 199 81.37 -40.92 14.72
CA SER A 199 81.72 -40.24 15.96
C SER A 199 81.87 -41.23 17.11
N GLY A 200 82.89 -40.95 17.90
CA GLY A 200 83.55 -41.82 18.86
C GLY A 200 84.94 -41.27 19.11
N ASP A 201 85.48 -41.53 20.30
CA ASP A 201 86.85 -41.19 20.65
C ASP A 201 87.80 -41.87 19.65
N HIS A 202 88.47 -41.07 18.84
CA HIS A 202 89.42 -41.58 17.87
C HIS A 202 90.80 -41.09 18.23
N SER A 203 91.75 -42.01 18.24
CA SER A 203 93.17 -41.68 18.30
C SER A 203 93.77 -41.92 16.93
N HIS A 204 94.69 -41.05 16.53
CA HIS A 204 95.59 -41.32 15.43
C HIS A 204 96.83 -42.02 16.00
N SER A 205 97.48 -42.87 15.22
CA SER A 205 98.80 -43.37 15.59
C SER A 205 99.85 -42.41 15.06
N LEU A 206 100.64 -41.82 15.95
CA LEU A 206 101.94 -41.28 15.55
C LEU A 206 102.96 -42.41 15.62
N ARG A 207 103.71 -42.59 14.52
CA ARG A 207 104.83 -43.53 14.49
C ARG A 207 106.00 -42.88 15.22
N ASP A 208 106.00 -43.01 16.54
CA ASP A 208 106.98 -42.35 17.38
C ASP A 208 108.29 -43.15 17.47
N HIS A 209 109.39 -42.43 17.57
CA HIS A 209 110.73 -42.97 17.77
C HIS A 209 110.95 -43.19 19.27
N PRO A 210 111.67 -44.23 19.72
CA PRO A 210 111.84 -44.46 21.16
C PRO A 210 112.59 -43.29 21.82
N LEU A 211 111.89 -42.53 22.67
CA LEU A 211 112.51 -41.52 23.51
C LEU A 211 113.46 -42.18 24.51
N TYR A 212 114.68 -41.67 24.51
CA TYR A 212 115.82 -42.09 25.32
C TYR A 212 115.59 -41.65 26.78
N ASN A 213 115.49 -42.59 27.72
CA ASN A 213 115.63 -42.29 29.15
C ASN A 213 117.12 -42.34 29.53
N SER A 214 117.91 -41.44 28.98
CA SER A 214 119.22 -41.17 29.55
C SER A 214 119.44 -39.67 29.62
N GLU A 215 120.20 -39.27 30.63
CA GLU A 215 120.73 -37.93 30.88
C GLU A 215 121.67 -37.47 29.75
N TYR A 216 121.20 -37.47 28.51
CA TYR A 216 121.94 -37.03 27.34
C TYR A 216 121.29 -35.78 26.78
N GLU A 217 122.03 -34.66 26.80
CA GLU A 217 121.60 -33.40 26.20
C GLU A 217 121.29 -33.59 24.71
N ALA A 218 120.12 -33.11 24.31
CA ALA A 218 119.55 -33.34 22.99
C ALA A 218 120.40 -32.70 21.88
N GLY A 219 120.86 -33.52 20.94
CA GLY A 219 121.57 -33.09 19.74
C GLY A 219 120.93 -33.68 18.49
N ASN A 220 119.84 -33.05 18.04
CA ASN A 220 119.15 -33.25 16.76
C ASN A 220 118.18 -34.45 16.69
N ASP A 221 116.89 -34.13 16.66
CA ASP A 221 115.80 -35.05 16.32
C ASP A 221 115.79 -35.26 14.81
N VAL A 222 116.64 -36.17 14.32
CA VAL A 222 116.77 -36.47 12.89
C VAL A 222 116.52 -37.95 12.69
N LEU A 223 115.48 -38.24 11.90
CA LEU A 223 115.08 -39.57 11.45
C LEU A 223 116.26 -40.31 10.80
N SER A 224 117.03 -41.02 11.61
CA SER A 224 118.13 -41.87 11.14
C SER A 224 117.55 -43.10 10.42
N PRO A 225 117.88 -43.34 9.14
CA PRO A 225 117.41 -44.53 8.41
C PRO A 225 117.83 -45.85 9.06
N SER A 226 118.92 -45.86 9.85
CA SER A 226 119.43 -47.07 10.50
C SER A 226 118.61 -47.50 11.73
N TYR A 227 117.78 -46.61 12.27
CA TYR A 227 116.87 -46.93 13.38
C TYR A 227 115.51 -47.47 12.90
N ASN A 228 115.32 -47.65 11.59
CA ASN A 228 114.15 -48.32 11.04
C ASN A 228 114.19 -49.86 11.18
N ASN A 229 115.34 -50.42 11.58
CA ASN A 229 115.54 -51.86 11.74
C ASN A 229 115.32 -52.35 13.19
N ALA A 230 114.65 -51.54 14.02
CA ALA A 230 114.18 -51.99 15.32
C ALA A 230 112.97 -52.93 15.13
N ALA A 231 113.13 -54.20 15.51
CA ALA A 231 112.06 -55.19 15.56
C ALA A 231 110.90 -54.82 16.51
N LYS A 232 111.02 -53.72 17.26
CA LYS A 232 109.97 -53.13 18.09
C LYS A 232 109.57 -51.76 17.54
N LYS A 233 108.63 -51.76 16.57
CA LYS A 233 107.85 -50.57 16.24
C LYS A 233 106.75 -50.44 17.28
N ILE A 234 106.83 -49.43 18.14
CA ILE A 234 105.79 -49.17 19.15
C ILE A 234 104.87 -48.10 18.57
N PHE A 235 103.64 -48.46 18.29
CA PHE A 235 102.59 -47.52 17.94
C PHE A 235 102.13 -46.85 19.24
N ARG A 236 102.29 -45.53 19.36
CA ARG A 236 101.68 -44.77 20.47
C ARG A 236 100.40 -44.11 19.94
N PRO A 237 99.23 -44.42 20.51
CA PRO A 237 98.02 -43.67 20.18
C PRO A 237 98.19 -42.22 20.64
N THR A 238 97.68 -41.26 19.87
CA THR A 238 97.44 -39.92 20.39
C THR A 238 96.51 -40.02 21.60
N GLU A 239 96.61 -39.10 22.56
CA GLU A 239 95.67 -39.09 23.66
C GLU A 239 94.23 -38.98 23.14
N PRO A 240 93.29 -39.73 23.73
CA PRO A 240 91.89 -39.68 23.34
C PRO A 240 91.37 -38.24 23.43
N GLY A 241 90.93 -37.73 22.28
CA GLY A 241 90.65 -36.32 22.09
C GLY A 241 89.25 -35.94 22.57
N GLY A 242 89.14 -35.58 23.86
CA GLY A 242 88.09 -34.72 24.42
C GLY A 242 86.62 -35.23 24.37
N ASN A 243 85.85 -34.88 25.40
CA ASN A 243 84.42 -35.19 25.44
C ASN A 243 83.68 -34.42 24.32
N HIS A 244 83.02 -35.13 23.40
CA HIS A 244 82.21 -34.52 22.34
C HIS A 244 80.78 -35.07 22.32
N VAL A 245 79.85 -34.27 21.78
CA VAL A 245 78.42 -34.56 21.76
C VAL A 245 77.87 -34.32 20.35
N HIS A 246 76.93 -35.16 19.92
CA HIS A 246 76.13 -34.90 18.72
C HIS A 246 74.80 -34.27 19.06
N THR A 247 74.43 -33.27 18.28
CA THR A 247 73.07 -32.76 18.24
C THR A 247 72.46 -33.16 16.91
N PHE A 248 71.35 -33.89 16.97
CA PHE A 248 70.49 -34.16 15.82
C PHE A 248 69.21 -33.36 16.01
N THR A 249 68.86 -32.54 15.03
CA THR A 249 67.64 -31.72 15.04
C THR A 249 66.87 -32.01 13.76
N THR A 250 65.60 -32.37 13.89
CA THR A 250 64.67 -32.46 12.76
C THR A 250 63.69 -31.31 12.84
N ASN A 251 63.42 -30.70 11.69
CA ASN A 251 62.36 -29.71 11.59
C ASN A 251 61.02 -30.43 11.33
N PRO A 252 59.90 -29.92 11.88
CA PRO A 252 58.58 -30.42 11.53
C PRO A 252 58.28 -30.12 10.06
N THR A 253 57.99 -31.16 9.28
CA THR A 253 57.57 -31.02 7.86
C THR A 253 56.07 -30.73 7.72
N GLY A 254 55.29 -30.98 8.77
CA GLY A 254 53.84 -30.79 8.76
C GLY A 254 53.45 -29.31 8.66
N LEU A 255 52.67 -28.96 7.63
CA LEU A 255 52.24 -27.57 7.42
C LEU A 255 51.08 -27.12 8.35
N GLY A 256 50.48 -28.04 9.11
CA GLY A 256 49.38 -27.73 10.04
C GLY A 256 48.15 -27.08 9.40
N LYS A 257 47.97 -27.30 8.08
CA LYS A 257 46.88 -26.74 7.30
C LYS A 257 45.56 -27.42 7.63
N ASP A 258 44.48 -26.66 7.48
CA ASP A 258 43.13 -27.23 7.54
C ASP A 258 42.98 -28.27 6.43
N TYR A 259 42.41 -29.41 6.80
CA TYR A 259 42.14 -30.53 5.94
C TYR A 259 40.64 -30.80 5.92
N MET A 260 40.05 -30.75 4.73
CA MET A 260 38.65 -31.09 4.50
C MET A 260 38.58 -31.85 3.17
N PRO A 261 37.99 -33.06 3.12
CA PRO A 261 37.76 -33.74 1.83
C PRO A 261 36.83 -32.90 0.96
N PRO A 262 36.85 -33.01 -0.38
CA PRO A 262 35.95 -32.26 -1.26
C PRO A 262 34.48 -32.38 -0.83
N PHE A 263 33.76 -31.26 -0.80
CA PHE A 263 32.39 -31.17 -0.29
C PHE A 263 31.58 -30.11 -1.03
N VAL A 264 30.25 -30.23 -0.94
CA VAL A 264 29.29 -29.20 -1.36
C VAL A 264 28.64 -28.61 -0.11
N THR A 265 28.59 -27.29 -0.03
CA THR A 265 27.93 -26.59 1.08
C THR A 265 26.45 -26.43 0.83
N VAL A 266 25.65 -26.71 1.84
CA VAL A 266 24.20 -26.42 1.88
C VAL A 266 23.88 -25.66 3.16
N PHE A 267 22.80 -24.91 3.16
CA PHE A 267 22.26 -24.36 4.39
C PHE A 267 21.40 -25.41 5.08
N ALA A 268 21.62 -25.61 6.37
CA ALA A 268 20.90 -26.57 7.18
C ALA A 268 20.37 -25.90 8.46
N TRP A 269 19.18 -26.31 8.90
CA TRP A 269 18.55 -25.85 10.13
C TRP A 269 17.89 -27.01 10.84
N TYR A 270 17.75 -26.92 12.16
CA TYR A 270 16.89 -27.82 12.92
C TYR A 270 15.74 -27.06 13.59
N ARG A 271 14.57 -27.70 13.65
CA ARG A 271 13.37 -27.13 14.29
C ARG A 271 13.48 -27.18 15.81
N MET A 272 13.19 -26.07 16.47
CA MET A 272 13.24 -25.92 17.93
C MET A 272 11.86 -26.08 18.57
N ASN A 273 10.82 -25.51 17.96
CA ASN A 273 9.41 -25.62 18.35
C ASN A 273 8.51 -25.38 17.12
#